data_AF-A0A437UJU1-F1
#
_entry.id   AF-A0A437UJU1-F1
#
_cell.length_a   1.000
_cell.length_b   1.000
_cell.length_c   1.000
_cell.angle_alpha   90.00
_cell.angle_beta   90.00
_cell.angle_gamma   90.00
#
_symmetry.space_group_name_H-M   'P 1'
#
loop_
_entity.id
_entity.type
_entity.pdbx_description
1 polymer ?
#
loop_
_entity_poly.entity_id
_entity_poly.type
_entity_poly.pdbx_seq_one_letter_code
_entity_poly.pdbx_strand_id
1 'polypeptide(L)' 'MKRVIIQLGTLTCPSCMQKIENAVGQQEGVDKVKILFNASKVKVDLRSDETSPDALKKVIEDLGYEVEAMKVKELA' A
#
# COMPACT_ATOMS: atom_id res chain seq x y z
N MET A 1 -2.40 16.12 -0.34
CA MET A 1 -2.11 14.70 -0.63
C MET A 1 -2.23 13.89 0.68
N LYS A 2 -2.33 12.56 0.62
CA LYS A 2 -2.35 11.70 1.81
C LYS A 2 -1.26 10.66 1.72
N ARG A 3 -0.66 10.33 2.87
CA ARG A 3 0.23 9.18 3.04
C ARG A 3 -0.51 8.08 3.78
N VAL A 4 -0.64 6.93 3.16
CA VAL A 4 -1.21 5.73 3.75
C VAL A 4 -0.08 4.79 4.13
N ILE A 5 -0.14 4.25 5.34
CA ILE A 5 0.76 3.23 5.84
C ILE A 5 -0.07 2.00 6.14
N ILE A 6 0.17 0.93 5.38
CA ILE A 6 -0.54 -0.34 5.48
C ILE A 6 0.41 -1.34 6.14
N GLN A 7 -0.02 -1.92 7.26
CA GLN A 7 0.64 -3.06 7.90
C GLN A 7 0.07 -4.32 7.26
N LEU A 8 0.95 -5.16 6.76
CA LEU A 8 0.63 -6.48 6.25
C LEU A 8 1.02 -7.54 7.27
N GLY A 9 0.44 -8.72 7.12
CA GLY A 9 0.97 -9.93 7.73
C GLY A 9 2.40 -10.23 7.27
N THR A 10 2.97 -11.33 7.77
CA THR A 10 4.38 -11.68 7.52
C THR A 10 4.67 -11.84 6.02
N LEU A 11 5.49 -10.95 5.46
CA LEU A 11 6.03 -11.09 4.11
C LEU A 11 7.24 -12.04 4.14
N THR A 12 7.10 -13.22 3.55
CA THR A 12 8.14 -14.27 3.60
C THR A 12 8.97 -14.38 2.32
N CYS A 13 8.56 -13.73 1.23
CA CYS A 13 9.21 -13.89 -0.07
C CYS A 13 9.53 -12.55 -0.74
N PRO A 14 10.77 -12.32 -1.21
CA PRO A 14 11.15 -11.10 -1.92
C PRO A 14 10.30 -10.82 -3.17
N SER A 15 9.82 -11.85 -3.86
CA SER A 15 8.96 -11.67 -5.05
C SER A 15 7.56 -11.16 -4.69
N CYS A 16 7.09 -11.38 -3.45
CA CYS A 16 5.83 -10.79 -2.96
C CYS A 16 5.89 -9.26 -2.90
N MET A 17 7.06 -8.72 -2.54
CA MET A 17 7.29 -7.27 -2.50
C MET A 17 7.02 -6.61 -3.85
N GLN A 18 7.63 -7.15 -4.92
CA GLN A 18 7.51 -6.59 -6.26
C GLN A 18 6.08 -6.66 -6.79
N LYS A 19 5.35 -7.75 -6.48
CA LYS A 19 3.93 -7.87 -6.85
C LYS A 19 3.07 -6.77 -6.22
N ILE A 20 3.25 -6.54 -4.91
CA ILE A 20 2.51 -5.50 -4.19
C ILE A 20 2.89 -4.11 -4.71
N GLU A 21 4.18 -3.83 -4.85
CA GLU A 21 4.67 -2.53 -5.34
C GLU A 21 4.11 -2.20 -6.73
N ASN A 22 4.14 -3.16 -7.66
CA ASN A 22 3.61 -2.96 -9.00
C ASN A 22 2.09 -2.80 -9.02
N ALA A 23 1.34 -3.60 -8.26
CA ALA A 23 -0.12 -3.52 -8.26
C ALA A 23 -0.63 -2.21 -7.64
N VAL A 24 -0.04 -1.79 -6.52
CA VAL A 24 -0.37 -0.55 -5.83
C VAL A 24 0.13 0.66 -6.63
N GLY A 25 1.34 0.59 -7.20
CA GLY A 25 1.94 1.69 -7.96
C GLY A 25 1.25 1.98 -9.30
N GLN A 26 0.50 1.02 -9.84
CA GLN A 26 -0.32 1.20 -11.05
C GLN A 26 -1.73 1.71 -10.76
N GLN A 27 -2.12 1.89 -9.49
CA GLN A 27 -3.42 2.47 -9.17
C GLN A 27 -3.45 3.95 -9.52
N GLU A 28 -4.56 4.39 -10.09
CA GLU A 28 -4.79 5.81 -10.37
C GLU A 28 -4.69 6.63 -9.08
N GLY A 29 -4.18 7.86 -9.17
CA GLY A 29 -3.96 8.71 -8.01
C GLY A 29 -2.78 8.33 -7.10
N VAL A 30 -2.10 7.21 -7.33
CA VAL A 30 -0.87 6.86 -6.59
C VAL A 30 0.33 7.60 -7.16
N ASP A 31 1.02 8.34 -6.29
CA ASP A 31 2.20 9.12 -6.65
C ASP A 31 3.50 8.36 -6.31
N LYS A 32 3.52 7.71 -5.13
CA LYS A 32 4.69 7.00 -4.66
C LYS A 32 4.31 5.78 -3.84
N VAL A 33 4.99 4.67 -4.10
CA VAL A 33 4.90 3.45 -3.29
C VAL A 33 6.28 3.12 -2.73
N LYS A 34 6.31 2.66 -1.47
CA LYS A 34 7.53 2.13 -0.85
C LYS A 34 7.18 0.94 0.04
N ILE A 35 7.77 -0.21 -0.27
CA ILE A 35 7.64 -1.40 0.56
C ILE A 35 8.77 -1.44 1.60
N LEU A 36 8.42 -1.64 2.86
CA LEU A 36 9.31 -1.87 3.99
C LEU A 36 9.22 -3.34 4.36
N PHE A 37 9.90 -4.20 3.59
CA PHE A 37 9.83 -5.65 3.69
C PHE A 37 10.09 -6.18 5.11
N ASN A 38 11.19 -5.74 5.74
CA ASN A 38 11.56 -6.15 7.10
C ASN A 38 10.55 -5.72 8.17
N ALA A 39 9.68 -4.75 7.86
CA ALA A 39 8.64 -4.27 8.77
C ALA A 39 7.23 -4.71 8.34
N SER A 40 7.11 -5.50 7.26
CA SER A 40 5.84 -5.85 6.61
C SER A 40 4.92 -4.64 6.38
N LYS A 41 5.48 -3.50 5.96
CA LYS A 41 4.72 -2.26 5.76
C LYS A 41 4.76 -1.78 4.33
N VAL A 42 3.65 -1.21 3.86
CA VAL A 42 3.54 -0.51 2.57
C VAL A 42 3.25 0.95 2.86
N LYS A 43 4.05 1.86 2.30
CA LYS A 43 3.81 3.30 2.36
C LYS A 43 3.39 3.77 0.98
N VAL A 44 2.27 4.47 0.90
CA VAL A 44 1.72 4.99 -0.34
C VAL A 44 1.41 6.46 -0.18
N ASP A 45 1.95 7.30 -1.05
CA ASP A 45 1.51 8.68 -1.19
C ASP A 45 0.48 8.73 -2.31
N LEU A 46 -0.72 9.22 -2.00
CA LEU A 46 -1.87 9.23 -2.89
C LEU A 46 -2.57 10.59 -2.97
N ARG A 47 -3.16 10.84 -4.12
CA ARG A 47 -4.07 11.95 -4.42
C ARG A 47 -5.48 11.54 -3.98
N SER A 48 -6.03 12.29 -3.02
CA SER A 48 -7.25 11.90 -2.28
C SER A 48 -8.54 12.09 -3.08
N ASP A 49 -8.42 12.78 -4.20
CA ASP A 49 -9.41 13.09 -5.21
C ASP A 49 -9.56 12.00 -6.27
N GLU A 50 -8.51 11.19 -6.50
CA GLU A 50 -8.52 10.09 -7.49
C GLU A 50 -8.59 8.70 -6.85
N THR A 51 -8.06 8.53 -5.63
CA THR A 51 -8.05 7.23 -4.96
C THR A 51 -8.23 7.34 -3.45
N SER A 52 -8.58 6.22 -2.84
CA SER A 52 -8.86 6.12 -1.41
C SER A 52 -7.95 5.09 -0.74
N PRO A 53 -7.65 5.27 0.56
CA PRO A 53 -6.93 4.26 1.34
C PRO A 53 -7.59 2.86 1.29
N ASP A 54 -8.93 2.81 1.30
CA ASP A 54 -9.69 1.56 1.20
C ASP A 54 -9.55 0.88 -0.17
N ALA A 55 -9.44 1.64 -1.26
CA ALA A 55 -9.17 1.07 -2.58
C ALA A 55 -7.80 0.39 -2.60
N LEU A 56 -6.77 1.04 -2.04
CA LEU A 56 -5.43 0.46 -1.94
C LEU A 56 -5.40 -0.80 -1.07
N LYS A 57 -6.16 -0.81 0.04
CA LYS A 57 -6.32 -1.99 0.88
C LYS A 57 -6.90 -3.14 0.07
N LYS A 58 -7.97 -2.90 -0.67
CA LYS A 58 -8.65 -3.92 -1.47
C LYS A 58 -7.71 -4.52 -2.53
N VAL A 59 -6.93 -3.70 -3.22
CA VAL A 59 -5.91 -4.17 -4.18
C VAL A 59 -4.92 -5.15 -3.55
N ILE A 60 -4.50 -4.88 -2.31
CA ILE A 60 -3.57 -5.74 -1.57
C ILE A 60 -4.25 -7.04 -1.13
N GLU A 61 -5.50 -6.97 -0.68
CA GLU A 61 -6.29 -8.15 -0.29
C GLU A 61 -6.63 -9.03 -1.50
N ASP A 62 -6.94 -8.44 -2.66
CA ASP A 62 -7.20 -9.15 -3.92
C ASP A 62 -5.96 -9.91 -4.44
N LEU A 63 -4.76 -9.47 -4.06
CA LEU A 63 -3.51 -10.20 -4.30
C LEU A 63 -3.28 -11.36 -3.32
N GLY A 64 -4.13 -11.51 -2.30
CA GLY A 64 -4.04 -12.54 -1.27
C GLY A 64 -3.21 -12.16 -0.05
N TYR A 65 -2.93 -10.87 0.18
CA TYR A 65 -2.21 -10.43 1.37
C TYR A 65 -3.16 -9.87 2.42
N GLU A 66 -3.02 -10.35 3.65
CA GLU A 66 -3.80 -9.86 4.78
C GLU A 66 -3.30 -8.48 5.24
N VAL A 67 -4.23 -7.55 5.42
CA VAL A 67 -3.97 -6.21 5.94
C VAL A 67 -4.35 -6.16 7.42
N GLU A 68 -3.35 -6.11 8.30
CA GLU A 68 -3.54 -6.10 9.75
C GLU A 68 -3.93 -4.72 10.28
N ALA A 69 -3.39 -3.65 9.69
CA ALA A 69 -3.69 -2.29 10.10
C ALA A 69 -3.47 -1.28 8.97
N MET A 70 -4.19 -0.17 9.03
CA MET A 70 -4.03 0.95 8.12
C MET A 70 -4.00 2.27 8.87
N LYS A 71 -3.04 3.13 8.52
CA LYS A 71 -2.95 4.49 9.05
C LYS A 71 -2.89 5.49 7.92
N VAL A 72 -3.71 6.51 7.99
CA VAL A 72 -3.75 7.60 7.00
C VAL A 72 -3.20 8.85 7.68
N LYS A 73 -2.26 9.53 7.01
CA LYS A 73 -1.70 10.80 7.45
C LYS A 73 -1.88 11.83 6.33
N GLU A 74 -2.42 12.99 6.66
CA GLU A 74 -2.45 14.10 5.72
C GLU A 74 -1.03 14.65 5.49
N LEU A 75 -0.71 14.88 4.22
CA LEU A 75 0.50 15.58 3.82
C LEU A 75 0.10 17.04 3.56
N ALA A 76 0.64 17.92 4.40
CA ALA A 76 0.56 19.38 4.22
C ALA A 76 1.40 19.82 3.02
#